data_AF-A0A3E2BPQ6-F1
#
_entry.id   AF-A0A3E2BPQ6-F1
#
_cell.length_a   1.000
_cell.length_b   1.000
_cell.length_c   1.000
_cell.angle_alpha   90.00
_cell.angle_beta   90.00
_cell.angle_gamma   90.00
#
_symmetry.space_group_name_H-M   'P 1'
#
loop_
_entity.id
_entity.type
_entity.pdbx_description
1 polymer ?
#
loop_
_entity_poly.entity_id
_entity_poly.type
_entity_poly.pdbx_seq_one_letter_code
_entity_poly.pdbx_strand_id
1 'polypeptide(L)'
;MNRVISVLIGLAFLLLLVQGLAFSQEETPKTGDKKFDSYLKRMNEEAKGDPEGFIRRLSERHNVPEQEIRQAKEKHGLDFGETYMATVLARRTNRNVNEVAEQYRQNKGQGWGVMAQRMGIKPGSPEFKQMKAEAKGHVDHLRAKNKLRNKEMEREREKEKEREKAQQKTGKIKDKPTGKIKNK
;
A
#
# COMPACT_ATOMS: atom_id res chain seq x y z
N MET A 1 7.30 -21.30 52.17
CA MET A 1 6.51 -20.16 51.63
C MET A 1 7.17 -19.48 50.44
N ASN A 2 8.45 -19.13 50.50
CA ASN A 2 9.12 -18.30 49.47
C ASN A 2 9.18 -18.98 48.08
N ARG A 3 9.33 -20.31 48.01
CA ARG A 3 9.36 -21.05 46.74
C ARG A 3 8.01 -21.08 46.01
N VAL A 4 6.90 -21.06 46.75
CA VAL A 4 5.54 -21.07 46.16
C VAL A 4 5.19 -19.69 45.62
N ILE A 5 5.60 -18.63 46.33
CA ILE A 5 5.43 -17.24 45.90
C ILE A 5 6.26 -16.93 44.64
N SER A 6 7.50 -17.42 44.56
CA SER A 6 8.33 -17.27 43.34
C SER A 6 7.74 -17.97 42.12
N VAL A 7 7.12 -19.14 42.29
CA VAL A 7 6.47 -19.87 41.18
C VAL A 7 5.20 -19.16 40.72
N LEU A 8 4.40 -18.59 41.63
CA LEU A 8 3.18 -17.85 41.30
C LEU A 8 3.47 -16.51 40.61
N ILE A 9 4.54 -15.80 41.01
CA ILE A 9 4.99 -14.57 40.33
C ILE A 9 5.55 -14.89 38.94
N GLY A 10 6.29 -16.00 38.79
CA GLY A 10 6.76 -16.49 37.49
C GLY A 10 5.61 -16.87 36.56
N LEU A 11 4.54 -17.51 37.09
CA LEU A 11 3.36 -17.85 36.32
C LEU A 11 2.56 -16.62 35.88
N ALA A 12 2.46 -15.60 36.74
CA ALA A 12 1.82 -14.33 36.42
C ALA A 12 2.61 -13.53 35.36
N PHE A 13 3.95 -13.56 35.42
CA PHE A 13 4.81 -12.96 34.39
C PHE A 13 4.72 -13.69 33.05
N LEU A 14 4.57 -15.02 33.07
CA LEU A 14 4.37 -15.83 31.86
C LEU A 14 3.00 -15.58 31.21
N LEU A 15 1.95 -15.34 32.01
CA LEU A 15 0.61 -14.98 31.54
C LEU A 15 0.54 -13.55 30.95
N LEU A 16 1.35 -12.63 31.44
CA LEU A 16 1.43 -11.24 30.93
C LEU A 16 2.19 -11.13 29.60
N LEU A 17 3.15 -12.01 29.31
CA LEU A 17 3.93 -11.98 28.06
C LEU A 17 3.14 -12.45 26.82
N VAL A 18 2.00 -13.12 26.99
CA VAL A 18 1.19 -13.65 25.88
C VAL A 18 0.23 -12.59 25.30
N GLN A 19 0.06 -11.43 25.96
CA GLN A 19 -0.89 -10.40 25.51
C GLN A 19 -0.38 -9.50 24.37
N GLY A 20 0.86 -9.69 23.90
CA GLY A 20 1.50 -8.87 22.86
C GLY A 20 1.28 -9.31 21.42
N LEU A 21 0.57 -10.41 21.17
CA LEU A 21 0.27 -10.89 19.81
C LEU A 21 -1.06 -10.33 19.31
N ALA A 22 -1.20 -9.00 19.32
CA ALA A 22 -2.08 -8.36 18.36
C ALA A 22 -1.42 -8.50 16.98
N PHE A 23 -1.50 -9.69 16.41
CA PHE A 23 -1.28 -9.88 14.98
C PHE A 23 -2.17 -8.85 14.28
N SER A 24 -1.56 -7.80 13.71
CA SER A 24 -2.15 -7.14 12.55
C SER A 24 -2.23 -8.20 11.48
N GLN A 25 -3.28 -9.01 11.54
CA GLN A 25 -3.74 -9.77 10.39
C GLN A 25 -4.02 -8.68 9.36
N GLU A 26 -3.08 -8.44 8.44
CA GLU A 26 -3.41 -7.86 7.15
C GLU A 26 -4.42 -8.82 6.53
N GLU A 27 -5.68 -8.65 6.93
CA GLU A 27 -6.85 -9.36 6.41
C GLU A 27 -6.95 -8.91 4.95
N THR A 28 -6.19 -9.57 4.09
CA THR A 28 -6.25 -9.36 2.65
C THR A 28 -7.71 -9.42 2.22
N PRO A 29 -8.19 -8.53 1.35
CA PRO A 29 -9.54 -8.57 0.83
C PRO A 29 -9.92 -9.98 0.36
N LYS A 30 -10.85 -10.64 1.07
CA LYS A 30 -11.29 -12.02 0.76
C LYS A 30 -12.41 -11.99 -0.29
N THR A 31 -12.08 -12.25 -1.54
CA THR A 31 -13.05 -12.30 -2.66
C THR A 31 -13.60 -13.70 -2.93
N GLY A 32 -12.95 -14.73 -2.37
CA GLY A 32 -13.25 -16.13 -2.69
C GLY A 32 -12.48 -16.68 -3.89
N ASP A 33 -11.67 -15.86 -4.57
CA ASP A 33 -10.75 -16.27 -5.64
C ASP A 33 -9.30 -15.91 -5.26
N LYS A 34 -8.47 -16.92 -5.01
CA LYS A 34 -7.07 -16.74 -4.56
C LYS A 34 -6.24 -15.85 -5.48
N LYS A 35 -6.46 -15.88 -6.80
CA LYS A 35 -5.72 -15.02 -7.73
C LYS A 35 -6.18 -13.57 -7.60
N PHE A 36 -7.49 -13.35 -7.47
CA PHE A 36 -8.02 -12.01 -7.24
C PHE A 36 -7.51 -11.45 -5.91
N ASP A 37 -7.57 -12.23 -4.83
CA ASP A 37 -7.04 -11.85 -3.51
C ASP A 37 -5.55 -11.48 -3.59
N SER A 38 -4.77 -12.23 -4.38
CA SER A 38 -3.35 -11.93 -4.61
C SER A 38 -3.11 -10.60 -5.35
N TYR A 39 -4.02 -10.21 -6.24
CA TYR A 39 -3.93 -8.91 -6.91
C TYR A 39 -4.25 -7.77 -5.94
N LEU A 40 -5.28 -7.93 -5.11
CA LEU A 40 -5.65 -6.94 -4.10
C LEU A 40 -4.53 -6.75 -3.07
N LYS A 41 -3.92 -7.84 -2.61
CA LYS A 41 -2.74 -7.77 -1.74
C LYS A 41 -1.58 -7.01 -2.42
N ARG A 42 -1.29 -7.31 -3.69
CA ARG A 42 -0.25 -6.58 -4.43
C ARG A 42 -0.57 -5.09 -4.58
N MET A 43 -1.84 -4.69 -4.72
CA MET A 43 -2.19 -3.27 -4.70
C MET A 43 -1.82 -2.62 -3.37
N ASN A 44 -2.08 -3.29 -2.24
CA ASN A 44 -1.69 -2.78 -0.92
C ASN A 44 -0.19 -2.51 -0.80
N GLU A 45 0.64 -3.32 -1.45
CA GLU A 45 2.09 -3.18 -1.45
C GLU A 45 2.54 -2.10 -2.44
N GLU A 46 2.11 -2.21 -3.70
CA GLU A 46 2.63 -1.41 -4.81
C GLU A 46 2.12 0.03 -4.79
N ALA A 47 0.87 0.27 -4.34
CA ALA A 47 0.29 1.61 -4.31
C ALA A 47 0.92 2.52 -3.24
N LYS A 48 1.63 1.96 -2.25
CA LYS A 48 2.40 2.75 -1.26
C LYS A 48 3.45 3.65 -1.93
N GLY A 49 3.94 3.25 -3.11
CA GLY A 49 4.90 4.04 -3.86
C GLY A 49 4.32 5.29 -4.51
N ASP A 50 3.02 5.30 -4.82
CA ASP A 50 2.31 6.45 -5.38
C ASP A 50 0.80 6.38 -5.05
N PRO A 51 0.43 6.74 -3.80
CA PRO A 51 -0.96 6.68 -3.34
C PRO A 51 -1.90 7.58 -4.16
N GLU A 52 -1.44 8.77 -4.53
CA GLU A 52 -2.22 9.74 -5.30
C GLU A 52 -2.45 9.26 -6.73
N GLY A 53 -1.42 8.74 -7.38
CA GLY A 53 -1.55 8.12 -8.70
C GLY A 53 -2.47 6.89 -8.71
N PHE A 54 -2.54 6.14 -7.60
CA PHE A 54 -3.51 5.06 -7.45
C PHE A 54 -4.96 5.58 -7.46
N ILE A 55 -5.26 6.60 -6.65
CA ILE A 55 -6.61 7.21 -6.57
C ILE A 55 -7.01 7.81 -7.92
N ARG A 56 -6.13 8.60 -8.54
CA ARG A 56 -6.37 9.19 -9.86
C ARG A 56 -6.65 8.14 -10.92
N ARG A 57 -5.88 7.05 -10.95
CA ARG A 57 -6.12 5.96 -11.90
C ARG A 57 -7.47 5.28 -11.67
N LEU A 58 -7.88 5.06 -10.42
CA LEU A 58 -9.21 4.52 -10.13
C LEU A 58 -10.30 5.47 -10.64
N SER A 59 -10.13 6.77 -10.42
CA SER A 59 -11.04 7.80 -10.90
C SER A 59 -11.18 7.75 -12.42
N GLU A 60 -10.08 7.81 -13.15
CA GLU A 60 -10.03 7.77 -14.61
C GLU A 60 -10.65 6.48 -15.18
N ARG A 61 -10.35 5.32 -14.57
CA ARG A 61 -10.77 4.01 -15.10
C ARG A 61 -12.23 3.67 -14.79
N HIS A 62 -12.76 4.15 -13.67
CA HIS A 62 -14.10 3.80 -13.21
C HIS A 62 -15.08 4.98 -13.28
N ASN A 63 -14.62 6.16 -13.73
CA ASN A 63 -15.43 7.37 -13.85
C ASN A 63 -16.10 7.73 -12.50
N VAL A 64 -15.29 7.74 -11.44
CA VAL A 64 -15.70 8.10 -10.07
C VAL A 64 -14.83 9.28 -9.61
N PRO A 65 -15.37 10.35 -9.00
CA PRO A 65 -14.56 11.47 -8.54
C PRO A 65 -13.45 11.06 -7.56
N GLU A 66 -12.24 11.58 -7.72
CA GLU A 66 -11.10 11.29 -6.82
C GLU A 66 -11.43 11.59 -5.35
N GLN A 67 -12.14 12.69 -5.09
CA GLN A 67 -12.54 13.09 -3.75
C GLN A 67 -13.46 12.05 -3.09
N GLU A 68 -14.37 11.43 -3.83
CA GLU A 68 -15.26 10.40 -3.31
C GLU A 68 -14.47 9.15 -2.90
N ILE A 69 -13.54 8.72 -3.75
CA ILE A 69 -12.67 7.56 -3.48
C ILE A 69 -11.80 7.83 -2.24
N ARG A 70 -11.20 9.03 -2.16
CA ARG A 70 -10.36 9.45 -1.04
C ARG A 70 -11.14 9.47 0.27
N GLN A 71 -12.30 10.11 0.27
CA GLN A 71 -13.16 10.17 1.45
C GLN A 71 -13.59 8.78 1.92
N ALA A 72 -13.98 7.89 1.00
CA ALA A 72 -14.36 6.53 1.36
C ALA A 72 -13.18 5.76 1.97
N LYS A 73 -11.99 5.89 1.37
CA LYS A 73 -10.78 5.27 1.88
C LYS A 73 -10.45 5.76 3.30
N GLU A 74 -10.45 7.07 3.52
CA GLU A 74 -10.06 7.70 4.79
C GLU A 74 -11.10 7.42 5.87
N LYS A 75 -12.38 7.70 5.60
CA LYS A 75 -13.49 7.56 6.55
C LYS A 75 -13.65 6.13 7.03
N HIS A 76 -13.46 5.14 6.14
CA HIS A 76 -13.66 3.73 6.45
C HIS A 76 -12.36 2.96 6.71
N GLY A 77 -11.21 3.65 6.70
CA GLY A 77 -9.90 3.04 6.92
C GLY A 77 -9.62 1.88 5.97
N LEU A 78 -9.92 2.07 4.68
CA LEU A 78 -9.72 1.05 3.66
C LEU A 78 -8.25 0.99 3.27
N ASP A 79 -7.73 -0.22 3.06
CA ASP A 79 -6.48 -0.40 2.33
C ASP A 79 -6.66 -0.14 0.81
N PHE A 80 -5.60 -0.26 0.00
CA PHE A 80 -5.68 0.03 -1.43
C PHE A 80 -6.52 -1.02 -2.19
N GLY A 81 -6.42 -2.29 -1.83
CA GLY A 81 -7.24 -3.37 -2.40
C GLY A 81 -8.72 -3.25 -2.05
N GLU A 82 -9.05 -2.88 -0.82
CA GLU A 82 -10.39 -2.57 -0.33
C GLU A 82 -10.94 -1.32 -1.03
N THR A 83 -10.11 -0.29 -1.23
CA THR A 83 -10.49 0.91 -2.00
C THR A 83 -10.81 0.57 -3.46
N TYR A 84 -10.00 -0.29 -4.09
CA TYR A 84 -10.30 -0.83 -5.42
C TYR A 84 -11.66 -1.53 -5.42
N MET A 85 -11.90 -2.45 -4.48
CA MET A 85 -13.14 -3.22 -4.43
C MET A 85 -14.37 -2.32 -4.22
N ALA A 86 -14.30 -1.36 -3.29
CA ALA A 86 -15.37 -0.40 -3.06
C ALA A 86 -15.70 0.40 -4.32
N THR A 87 -14.69 0.93 -5.00
CA THR A 87 -14.85 1.75 -6.21
C THR A 87 -15.47 0.95 -7.37
N VAL A 88 -14.94 -0.26 -7.59
CA VAL A 88 -15.31 -1.14 -8.70
C VAL A 88 -16.73 -1.69 -8.54
N LEU A 89 -17.13 -2.01 -7.30
CA LEU A 89 -18.50 -2.43 -6.97
C LEU A 89 -19.48 -1.26 -7.04
N ALA A 90 -19.11 -0.10 -6.49
CA ALA A 90 -19.91 1.12 -6.56
C ALA A 90 -20.26 1.47 -8.01
N ARG A 91 -19.25 1.45 -8.90
CA ARG A 91 -19.46 1.74 -10.32
C ARG A 91 -20.39 0.74 -11.01
N ARG A 92 -20.24 -0.56 -10.74
CA ARG A 92 -21.07 -1.62 -11.35
C ARG A 92 -22.50 -1.64 -10.83
N THR A 93 -22.70 -1.20 -9.60
CA THR A 93 -24.00 -1.22 -8.93
C THR A 93 -24.69 0.14 -8.97
N ASN A 94 -24.07 1.13 -9.60
CA ASN A 94 -24.51 2.52 -9.66
C ASN A 94 -24.78 3.12 -8.27
N ARG A 95 -23.86 2.87 -7.34
CA ARG A 95 -23.88 3.36 -5.95
C ARG A 95 -22.70 4.29 -5.67
N ASN A 96 -22.76 4.99 -4.55
CA ASN A 96 -21.65 5.79 -4.05
C ASN A 96 -20.56 4.90 -3.40
N VAL A 97 -19.28 5.23 -3.59
CA VAL A 97 -18.16 4.48 -2.99
C VAL A 97 -18.22 4.50 -1.47
N ASN A 98 -18.61 5.62 -0.84
CA ASN A 98 -18.79 5.68 0.61
C ASN A 98 -19.86 4.69 1.08
N GLU A 99 -20.99 4.56 0.37
CA GLU A 99 -22.06 3.64 0.76
C GLU A 99 -21.58 2.18 0.72
N VAL A 100 -20.87 1.81 -0.36
CA VAL A 100 -20.30 0.45 -0.49
C VAL A 100 -19.25 0.19 0.59
N ALA A 101 -18.39 1.17 0.86
CA ALA A 101 -17.37 1.09 1.90
C ALA A 101 -18.00 0.92 3.29
N GLU A 102 -19.03 1.71 3.60
CA GLU A 102 -19.77 1.63 4.87
C GLU A 102 -20.41 0.26 5.06
N GLN A 103 -21.14 -0.23 4.06
CA GLN A 103 -21.78 -1.55 4.11
C GLN A 103 -20.75 -2.67 4.30
N TYR A 104 -19.60 -2.58 3.64
CA TYR A 104 -18.51 -3.54 3.86
C TYR A 104 -17.96 -3.43 5.29
N ARG A 105 -17.76 -2.23 5.83
CA ARG A 105 -17.26 -2.06 7.21
C ARG A 105 -18.20 -2.65 8.25
N GLN A 106 -19.51 -2.51 8.08
CA GLN A 106 -20.52 -3.13 8.94
C GLN A 106 -20.48 -4.66 8.88
N ASN A 107 -19.95 -5.24 7.79
CA ASN A 107 -19.96 -6.67 7.50
C ASN A 107 -18.56 -7.26 7.26
N LYS A 108 -17.49 -6.62 7.75
CA LYS A 108 -16.10 -6.87 7.32
C LYS A 108 -15.69 -8.36 7.42
N GLY A 109 -16.19 -9.08 8.43
CA GLY A 109 -15.90 -10.50 8.65
C GLY A 109 -16.37 -11.45 7.53
N GLN A 110 -17.22 -11.00 6.61
CA GLN A 110 -17.76 -11.82 5.52
C GLN A 110 -16.95 -11.74 4.23
N GLY A 111 -16.06 -10.77 4.13
CA GLY A 111 -15.23 -10.55 2.94
C GLY A 111 -15.98 -9.93 1.76
N TRP A 112 -15.19 -9.53 0.76
CA TRP A 112 -15.68 -8.87 -0.44
C TRP A 112 -16.43 -9.80 -1.39
N GLY A 113 -16.18 -11.11 -1.35
CA GLY A 113 -16.92 -12.08 -2.17
C GLY A 113 -18.41 -12.11 -1.83
N VAL A 114 -18.74 -12.15 -0.53
CA VAL A 114 -20.12 -12.08 -0.05
C VAL A 114 -20.73 -10.71 -0.34
N MET A 115 -19.95 -9.64 -0.17
CA MET A 115 -20.40 -8.28 -0.49
C MET A 115 -20.78 -8.13 -1.98
N ALA A 116 -19.92 -8.62 -2.88
CA ALA A 116 -20.18 -8.64 -4.32
C ALA A 116 -21.45 -9.45 -4.65
N GLN A 117 -21.62 -10.62 -4.00
CA GLN A 117 -22.79 -11.47 -4.21
C GLN A 117 -24.09 -10.79 -3.79
N ARG A 118 -24.11 -10.10 -2.63
CA ARG A 118 -25.27 -9.30 -2.16
C ARG A 118 -25.66 -8.20 -3.14
N MET A 119 -24.67 -7.71 -3.88
CA MET A 119 -24.83 -6.69 -4.91
C MET A 119 -25.13 -7.29 -6.31
N GLY A 120 -25.40 -8.60 -6.40
CA GLY A 120 -25.77 -9.29 -7.64
C GLY A 120 -24.59 -9.82 -8.45
N ILE A 121 -23.34 -9.66 -8.00
CA ILE A 121 -22.14 -10.13 -8.69
C ILE A 121 -21.67 -11.43 -8.04
N LYS A 122 -22.01 -12.56 -8.65
CA LYS A 122 -21.64 -13.88 -8.12
C LYS A 122 -20.15 -14.17 -8.37
N PRO A 123 -19.44 -14.78 -7.41
CA PRO A 123 -18.10 -15.32 -7.68
C PRO A 123 -18.10 -16.21 -8.92
N GLY A 124 -17.14 -15.95 -9.83
CA GLY A 124 -17.03 -16.69 -11.09
C GLY A 124 -17.94 -16.22 -12.23
N SER A 125 -18.85 -15.26 -12.00
CA SER A 125 -19.63 -14.64 -13.07
C SER A 125 -18.74 -13.89 -14.08
N PRO A 126 -19.24 -13.59 -15.29
CA PRO A 126 -18.52 -12.76 -16.25
C PRO A 126 -18.06 -11.42 -15.65
N GLU A 127 -18.91 -10.77 -14.86
CA GLU A 127 -18.64 -9.50 -14.19
C GLU A 127 -17.53 -9.67 -13.16
N PHE A 128 -17.56 -10.74 -12.35
CA PHE A 128 -16.51 -11.04 -11.38
C PHE A 128 -15.17 -11.33 -12.07
N LYS A 129 -15.19 -12.08 -13.18
CA LYS A 129 -13.99 -12.34 -14.00
C LYS A 129 -13.42 -11.05 -14.57
N GLN A 130 -14.28 -10.13 -15.00
CA GLN A 130 -13.87 -8.82 -15.49
C GLN A 130 -13.23 -7.98 -14.37
N MET A 131 -13.83 -7.95 -13.17
CA MET A 131 -13.24 -7.28 -12.00
C MET A 131 -11.85 -7.81 -11.67
N LYS A 132 -11.66 -9.14 -11.75
CA LYS A 132 -10.35 -9.77 -11.53
C LYS A 132 -9.35 -9.40 -12.61
N ALA A 133 -9.76 -9.35 -13.88
CA ALA A 133 -8.90 -8.99 -15.00
C ALA A 133 -8.46 -7.51 -14.91
N GLU A 134 -9.38 -6.62 -14.56
CA GLU A 134 -9.11 -5.21 -14.29
C GLU A 134 -8.12 -5.04 -13.12
N ALA A 135 -8.28 -5.85 -12.06
CA ALA A 135 -7.39 -5.84 -10.91
C ALA A 135 -5.96 -6.24 -11.30
N LYS A 136 -5.82 -7.29 -12.13
CA LYS A 136 -4.53 -7.68 -12.70
C LYS A 136 -3.90 -6.52 -13.47
N GLY A 137 -4.65 -5.90 -14.38
CA GLY A 137 -4.16 -4.77 -15.18
C GLY A 137 -3.78 -3.56 -14.33
N HIS A 138 -4.46 -3.33 -13.21
CA HIS A 138 -4.09 -2.29 -12.25
C HIS A 138 -2.75 -2.61 -11.57
N VAL A 139 -2.55 -3.85 -11.10
CA VAL A 139 -1.28 -4.28 -10.50
C VAL A 139 -0.11 -4.18 -11.49
N ASP A 140 -0.31 -4.61 -12.74
CA ASP A 140 0.72 -4.53 -13.78
C ASP A 140 1.14 -3.06 -14.02
N HIS A 141 0.17 -2.14 -14.02
CA HIS A 141 0.43 -0.71 -14.15
C HIS A 141 1.23 -0.14 -12.97
N LEU A 142 0.83 -0.44 -11.73
CA LEU A 142 1.54 0.02 -10.54
C LEU A 142 3.00 -0.46 -10.55
N ARG A 143 3.23 -1.73 -10.90
CA ARG A 143 4.57 -2.30 -11.02
C ARG A 143 5.42 -1.61 -12.07
N ALA A 144 4.86 -1.36 -13.25
CA ALA A 144 5.56 -0.65 -14.31
C ALA A 144 5.96 0.76 -13.84
N LYS A 145 5.04 1.48 -13.20
CA LYS A 145 5.28 2.83 -12.67
C LYS A 145 6.34 2.84 -11.57
N ASN A 146 6.24 1.92 -10.61
CA ASN A 146 7.22 1.77 -9.53
C ASN A 146 8.62 1.45 -10.07
N LYS A 147 8.72 0.59 -11.09
CA LYS A 147 10.00 0.28 -11.76
C LYS A 147 10.62 1.52 -12.42
N LEU A 148 9.82 2.32 -13.11
CA LEU A 148 10.29 3.56 -13.73
C LEU A 148 10.80 4.55 -12.69
N ARG A 149 10.02 4.78 -11.64
CA ARG A 149 10.40 5.69 -10.54
C ARG A 149 11.69 5.25 -9.86
N ASN A 150 11.84 3.95 -9.57
CA ASN A 150 13.07 3.43 -8.96
C ASN A 150 14.29 3.66 -9.85
N LYS A 151 14.16 3.45 -11.16
CA LYS A 151 15.22 3.71 -12.14
C LYS A 151 15.59 5.20 -12.22
N GLU A 152 14.61 6.10 -12.13
CA GLU A 152 14.87 7.54 -12.07
C GLU A 152 15.61 7.94 -10.80
N MET A 153 15.16 7.45 -9.64
CA MET A 153 15.83 7.71 -8.36
C MET A 153 17.28 7.19 -8.35
N GLU A 154 17.56 6.04 -8.95
CA GLU A 154 18.93 5.52 -9.08
C GLU A 154 19.82 6.46 -9.90
N ARG A 155 19.33 6.93 -11.05
CA ARG A 155 20.06 7.87 -11.90
C ARG A 155 20.30 9.21 -11.21
N GLU A 156 19.34 9.69 -10.43
CA GLU A 156 19.48 10.92 -9.65
C GLU A 156 20.57 10.77 -8.57
N ARG A 157 20.57 9.65 -7.85
CA ARG A 157 21.60 9.33 -6.84
C ARG A 157 22.99 9.19 -7.46
N GLU A 158 23.11 8.61 -8.64
CA GLU A 158 24.38 8.53 -9.37
C GLU A 158 24.92 9.92 -9.73
N LYS A 159 24.05 10.77 -10.31
CA LYS A 159 24.40 12.15 -10.64
C LYS A 159 24.78 12.97 -9.40
N GLU A 160 24.09 12.78 -8.28
CA GLU A 160 24.41 13.43 -7.01
C GLU A 160 25.79 13.02 -6.50
N LYS A 161 26.09 11.72 -6.47
CA LYS A 161 27.43 11.21 -6.10
C LYS A 161 28.54 11.75 -7.00
N GLU A 162 28.28 11.89 -8.31
CA GLU A 162 29.24 12.49 -9.23
C GLU A 162 29.49 13.97 -8.93
N ARG A 163 28.42 14.73 -8.66
CA ARG A 163 28.51 16.15 -8.26
C ARG A 163 29.29 16.32 -6.96
N GLU A 164 29.03 15.50 -5.95
CA GLU A 164 29.76 15.51 -4.68
C GLU A 164 31.26 15.23 -4.89
N LYS A 165 31.60 14.22 -5.69
CA LYS A 165 33.01 13.91 -6.03
C LYS A 165 33.68 15.06 -6.77
N ALA A 166 32.98 15.73 -7.69
CA ALA A 166 33.52 16.88 -8.42
C ALA A 166 33.76 18.09 -7.49
N GLN A 167 32.83 18.35 -6.55
CA GLN A 167 32.96 19.42 -5.56
C GLN A 167 34.12 19.15 -4.59
N GLN A 168 34.27 17.92 -4.10
CA GLN A 168 35.40 17.55 -3.22
C GLN A 168 36.78 17.69 -3.91
N LYS A 169 36.87 17.38 -5.21
CA LYS A 169 38.09 17.60 -5.98
C LYS A 169 38.40 19.09 -6.14
N THR A 170 37.38 19.93 -6.35
CA THR A 170 37.55 21.38 -6.54
C THR A 170 37.91 22.10 -5.23
N GLY A 171 37.37 21.65 -4.08
CA GLY A 171 37.78 22.14 -2.76
C GLY A 171 39.24 21.86 -2.44
N LYS A 172 39.71 20.62 -2.69
CA LYS A 172 41.13 20.24 -2.50
C LYS A 172 42.13 21.00 -3.38
N ILE A 173 41.71 21.53 -4.52
CA ILE A 173 42.58 22.34 -5.40
C ILE A 173 42.77 23.76 -4.86
N LYS A 174 41.79 24.31 -4.12
CA LYS A 174 41.87 25.65 -3.52
C LYS A 174 42.72 25.72 -2.25
N ASP A 175 42.86 24.60 -1.52
CA ASP A 175 43.65 24.54 -0.27
C ASP A 175 45.14 24.18 -0.48
N LYS A 176 45.61 24.07 -1.73
CA LYS A 176 47.02 23.77 -2.02
C LYS A 176 47.84 25.08 -1.87
N PRO A 177 48.79 25.19 -0.93
CA PRO A 177 49.52 26.43 -0.72
C PRO A 177 50.39 26.73 -1.93
N THR A 178 50.19 27.91 -2.56
CA THR A 178 51.09 28.47 -3.56
C THR A 178 52.49 28.59 -2.95
N GLY A 179 53.39 27.72 -3.43
CA GLY A 179 54.76 27.65 -2.94
C GLY A 179 55.54 28.96 -3.15
N LYS A 180 56.05 29.49 -2.04
CA LYS A 180 57.25 30.34 -1.87
C LYS A 180 57.73 31.11 -3.10
N ILE A 181 57.51 32.43 -3.11
CA ILE A 181 58.43 33.38 -3.74
C ILE A 181 59.46 33.76 -2.67
N LYS A 182 60.66 33.18 -2.75
CA LYS A 182 61.84 33.63 -1.98
C LYS A 182 62.43 34.83 -2.72
N ASN A 183 62.31 36.03 -2.16
CA ASN A 183 63.10 37.17 -2.61
C ASN A 183 64.46 37.16 -1.90
N LYS A 184 65.48 37.42 -2.71
CA LYS A 184 66.91 37.46 -2.39
C LYS A 184 67.34 38.88 -2.07
#